data_AF-A0A174X0V1-F1
#
_entry.id   AF-A0A174X0V1-F1
#
_cell.length_a   1.000
_cell.length_b   1.000
_cell.length_c   1.000
_cell.angle_alpha   90.00
_cell.angle_beta   90.00
_cell.angle_gamma   90.00
#
_symmetry.space_group_name_H-M   'P 1'
#
loop_
_entity.id
_entity.type
_entity.pdbx_description
1 polymer ?
#
loop_
_entity_poly.entity_id
_entity_poly.type
_entity_poly.pdbx_seq_one_letter_code
_entity_poly.pdbx_strand_id
1 'polypeptide(L)'
;MKNVARQKKVPVVDMTALTKEFVEDLGVDATIQQIYLPTDGTHTQATGAACYTRIVAHDLVHQGILSEYIDSEVPMVLNPTLLDFGTIYIGNESTFK
;
A
#
# COMPACT_ATOMS: atom_id res chain seq x y z
N MET A 1 -12.32 -15.00 8.18
CA MET A 1 -13.35 -14.15 7.53
C MET A 1 -13.96 -14.75 6.27
N LYS A 2 -13.18 -15.31 5.32
CA LYS A 2 -13.72 -15.92 4.07
C LYS A 2 -14.89 -16.90 4.26
N ASN A 3 -14.76 -17.86 5.19
CA ASN A 3 -15.84 -18.81 5.47
C ASN A 3 -17.14 -18.12 5.94
N VAL A 4 -17.01 -17.11 6.81
CA VAL A 4 -18.15 -16.34 7.32
C VAL A 4 -18.82 -15.55 6.19
N ALA A 5 -18.03 -14.88 5.34
CA ALA A 5 -18.54 -14.14 4.19
C ALA A 5 -19.35 -15.04 3.24
N ARG A 6 -18.83 -16.24 2.95
CA ARG A 6 -19.54 -17.26 2.16
C ARG A 6 -20.86 -17.69 2.81
N GLN A 7 -20.85 -17.98 4.11
CA GLN A 7 -22.06 -18.37 4.85
C GLN A 7 -23.12 -17.24 4.87
N LYS A 8 -22.66 -15.99 4.97
CA LYS A 8 -23.53 -14.80 5.01
C LYS A 8 -23.88 -14.23 3.63
N LYS A 9 -23.32 -14.80 2.55
CA LYS A 9 -23.49 -14.34 1.17
C LYS A 9 -23.15 -12.85 0.99
N VAL A 10 -22.06 -12.41 1.61
CA VAL A 10 -21.53 -11.05 1.48
C VAL A 10 -20.17 -11.08 0.77
N PRO A 11 -19.81 -10.03 0.02
CA PRO A 11 -18.48 -9.92 -0.57
C PRO A 11 -17.39 -9.82 0.50
N VAL A 12 -16.15 -10.14 0.12
CA VAL A 12 -14.99 -10.08 1.03
C VAL A 12 -13.77 -9.55 0.29
N VAL A 13 -13.16 -8.52 0.87
CA VAL A 13 -11.82 -8.05 0.52
C VAL A 13 -10.83 -8.79 1.42
N ASP A 14 -9.93 -9.58 0.82
CA ASP A 14 -8.88 -10.26 1.57
C ASP A 14 -7.64 -9.37 1.71
N MET A 15 -7.76 -8.41 2.62
CA MET A 15 -6.67 -7.48 2.99
C MET A 15 -5.34 -8.18 3.19
N THR A 16 -5.34 -9.32 3.89
CA THR A 16 -4.10 -10.03 4.25
C THR A 16 -3.40 -10.57 3.02
N ALA A 17 -4.13 -11.15 2.07
CA ALA A 17 -3.52 -11.63 0.84
C ALA A 17 -3.02 -10.47 -0.04
N LEU A 18 -3.84 -9.42 -0.19
CA LEU A 18 -3.54 -8.27 -1.04
C LEU A 18 -2.32 -7.48 -0.57
N THR A 19 -2.22 -7.20 0.73
CA THR A 19 -1.10 -6.41 1.24
C THR A 19 0.17 -7.24 1.44
N LYS A 20 0.04 -8.57 1.56
CA LYS A 20 1.18 -9.49 1.67
C LYS A 20 2.09 -9.39 0.46
N GLU A 21 1.53 -9.48 -0.76
CA GLU A 21 2.29 -9.38 -2.00
C GLU A 21 3.09 -8.07 -2.05
N PHE A 22 2.43 -6.95 -1.71
CA PHE A 22 3.06 -5.64 -1.66
C PHE A 22 4.23 -5.56 -0.66
N VAL A 23 4.06 -6.06 0.58
CA VAL A 23 5.15 -5.99 1.58
C VAL A 23 6.28 -6.98 1.31
N GLU A 24 5.98 -8.12 0.68
CA GLU A 24 6.99 -9.09 0.27
C GLU A 24 7.87 -8.51 -0.86
N ASP A 25 7.26 -7.84 -1.83
CA ASP A 25 7.98 -7.15 -2.91
C ASP A 25 8.79 -5.96 -2.41
N LEU A 26 8.26 -5.21 -1.43
CA LEU A 26 8.96 -4.08 -0.82
C LEU A 26 10.17 -4.52 0.02
N GLY A 27 10.12 -5.73 0.59
CA GLY A 27 11.17 -6.28 1.43
C GLY A 27 11.12 -5.80 2.89
N VAL A 28 11.82 -6.53 3.76
CA VAL A 28 11.71 -6.38 5.23
C VAL A 28 12.11 -4.99 5.72
N ASP A 29 13.28 -4.49 5.30
CA ASP A 29 13.83 -3.23 5.83
C ASP A 29 12.95 -2.03 5.44
N ALA A 30 12.57 -1.93 4.16
CA ALA A 30 11.71 -0.87 3.66
C ALA A 30 10.30 -0.97 4.26
N THR A 31 9.76 -2.18 4.45
CA THR A 31 8.47 -2.39 5.11
C THR A 31 8.48 -1.85 6.55
N ILE A 32 9.52 -2.12 7.33
CA ILE A 32 9.65 -1.59 8.70
C ILE A 32 9.80 -0.06 8.70
N GLN A 33 10.55 0.49 7.75
CA GLN A 33 10.82 1.92 7.71
C GLN A 33 9.64 2.75 7.19
N GLN A 34 8.86 2.21 6.24
CA GLN A 34 7.90 3.00 5.44
C GLN A 34 6.44 2.62 5.70
N ILE A 35 6.16 1.37 6.11
CA ILE A 35 4.78 0.86 6.21
C ILE A 35 4.30 0.82 7.65
N TYR A 36 5.08 0.20 8.54
CA TYR A 36 4.71 0.03 9.95
C TYR A 36 5.43 1.02 10.86
N LEU A 37 4.88 1.27 12.05
CA LEU A 37 5.61 1.95 13.10
C LEU A 37 6.80 1.09 13.51
N PRO A 38 8.04 1.64 13.52
CA PRO A 38 9.24 0.88 13.88
C PRO A 38 9.21 0.30 15.30
N THR A 39 8.27 0.74 16.14
CA THR A 39 8.15 0.36 17.55
C THR A 39 7.46 -0.97 17.79
N ASP A 40 6.61 -1.45 16.88
CA ASP A 40 5.78 -2.64 17.16
C ASP A 40 5.47 -3.54 15.96
N GLY A 41 5.77 -3.13 14.72
CA GLY A 41 5.54 -3.97 13.54
C GLY A 41 4.06 -4.31 13.26
N THR A 42 3.13 -3.56 13.86
CA THR A 42 1.67 -3.82 13.74
C THR A 42 0.91 -2.58 13.29
N HIS A 43 1.13 -1.42 13.90
CA HIS A 43 0.46 -0.19 13.51
C HIS A 43 1.06 0.36 12.23
N THR A 44 0.23 0.79 11.29
CA THR A 44 0.72 1.43 10.07
C THR A 44 1.08 2.90 10.32
N GLN A 45 2.13 3.37 9.65
CA GLN A 45 2.37 4.79 9.44
C GLN A 45 1.33 5.37 8.46
N ALA A 46 1.26 6.70 8.36
CA ALA A 46 0.38 7.36 7.38
C ALA A 46 0.62 6.87 5.94
N THR A 47 1.89 6.69 5.56
CA THR A 47 2.29 6.12 4.26
C THR A 47 1.77 4.71 4.07
N GLY A 48 1.98 3.82 5.05
CA GLY A 48 1.49 2.43 4.99
C GLY A 48 -0.04 2.36 4.89
N ALA A 49 -0.75 3.18 5.67
CA ALA A 49 -2.21 3.28 5.59
C ALA A 49 -2.69 3.76 4.21
N ALA A 50 -2.02 4.76 3.62
CA ALA A 50 -2.34 5.25 2.28
C ALA A 50 -2.11 4.18 1.20
N CYS A 51 -0.97 3.49 1.24
CA CYS A 51 -0.65 2.40 0.31
C CYS A 51 -1.71 1.29 0.37
N TYR A 52 -2.04 0.81 1.58
CA TYR A 52 -3.04 -0.24 1.75
C TYR A 52 -4.44 0.22 1.33
N THR A 53 -4.81 1.47 1.59
CA THR A 53 -6.09 2.03 1.13
C THR A 53 -6.21 1.98 -0.39
N ARG A 54 -5.14 2.32 -1.13
CA ARG A 54 -5.16 2.27 -2.59
C ARG A 54 -5.29 0.83 -3.13
N ILE A 55 -4.57 -0.12 -2.53
CA ILE A 55 -4.68 -1.55 -2.89
C ILE A 55 -6.13 -2.03 -2.73
N VAL A 56 -6.78 -1.64 -1.63
CA VAL A 56 -8.17 -2.00 -1.35
C VAL A 56 -9.15 -1.32 -2.27
N ALA A 57 -8.96 -0.04 -2.56
CA ALA A 57 -9.80 0.69 -3.49
C ALA A 57 -9.81 0.00 -4.86
N HIS A 58 -8.65 -0.46 -5.33
CA HIS A 58 -8.54 -1.21 -6.58
C HIS A 58 -9.29 -2.55 -6.53
N ASP A 59 -9.14 -3.33 -5.45
CA ASP A 59 -9.87 -4.61 -5.29
C ASP A 59 -11.39 -4.42 -5.17
N LEU A 60 -11.84 -3.37 -4.47
CA LEU A 60 -13.26 -3.02 -4.37
C LEU A 60 -13.84 -2.72 -5.76
N VAL A 61 -13.15 -1.88 -6.56
CA VAL A 61 -13.57 -1.57 -7.93
C VAL A 61 -13.57 -2.82 -8.82
N HIS A 62 -12.52 -3.66 -8.73
CA HIS A 62 -12.41 -4.90 -9.49
C HIS A 62 -13.56 -5.88 -9.20
N GLN A 63 -14.01 -5.95 -7.94
CA GLN A 63 -15.13 -6.77 -7.52
C GLN A 63 -16.50 -6.12 -7.79
N GLY A 64 -16.56 -4.89 -8.32
CA GLY A 64 -17.79 -4.14 -8.54
C GLY A 64 -18.45 -3.63 -7.25
N ILE A 65 -17.70 -3.53 -6.16
CA ILE A 65 -18.19 -3.05 -4.86
C ILE A 65 -18.03 -1.53 -4.82
N LEU A 66 -19.15 -0.81 -4.85
CA LEU A 66 -19.18 0.67 -4.83
C LEU A 66 -18.32 1.30 -5.95
N SER A 67 -18.12 0.62 -7.07
CA SER A 67 -17.21 1.05 -8.14
C SER A 67 -17.57 2.41 -8.77
N GLU A 68 -18.84 2.82 -8.70
CA GLU A 68 -19.29 4.14 -9.15
C GLU A 68 -18.90 5.28 -8.19
N TYR A 69 -18.49 4.95 -6.95
CA TYR A 69 -18.20 5.91 -5.88
C TYR A 69 -16.74 5.89 -5.44
N ILE A 70 -15.94 4.94 -5.93
CA ILE A 70 -14.54 4.78 -5.56
C ILE A 70 -13.68 5.16 -6.77
N ASP A 71 -12.88 6.20 -6.60
CA ASP A 71 -11.77 6.48 -7.50
C ASP A 71 -10.52 5.72 -7.02
N SER A 72 -10.18 4.63 -7.70
CA SER A 72 -8.99 3.82 -7.40
C SER A 72 -7.71 4.42 -7.98
N GLU A 73 -7.82 5.43 -8.86
CA GLU A 73 -6.70 5.99 -9.61
C GLU A 73 -6.15 7.29 -9.03
N VAL A 74 -6.68 7.76 -7.89
CA VAL A 74 -6.21 8.98 -7.21
C VAL A 74 -4.70 8.96 -7.00
N PRO A 75 -3.94 9.85 -7.67
CA PRO A 75 -2.48 9.84 -7.59
C PRO A 75 -2.04 10.07 -6.14
N MET A 76 -1.12 9.24 -5.67
CA MET A 76 -0.56 9.38 -4.33
C MET A 76 0.40 10.56 -4.30
N VAL A 77 -0.02 11.66 -3.66
CA VAL A 77 0.83 12.84 -3.47
C VAL A 77 1.65 12.64 -2.21
N LEU A 78 2.94 12.36 -2.38
CA LEU A 78 3.91 12.31 -1.29
C LEU A 78 4.58 13.68 -1.16
N ASN A 79 4.60 14.26 0.04
CA ASN A 79 5.31 15.51 0.33
C ASN A 79 6.41 15.25 1.38
N PRO A 80 7.55 14.66 0.98
CA PRO A 80 8.63 14.37 1.90
C PRO A 80 9.33 15.65 2.37
N THR A 81 9.69 15.71 3.66
CA THR A 81 10.53 16.78 4.22
C THR A 81 12.01 16.60 3.90
N LEU A 82 12.44 15.40 3.50
CA LEU A 82 13.81 15.08 3.12
C LEU A 82 13.81 14.07 1.96
N LEU A 83 14.65 14.33 0.96
CA LEU A 83 14.93 13.43 -0.14
C LEU A 83 16.44 13.16 -0.16
N ASP A 84 16.84 11.90 -0.03
CA ASP A 84 18.23 11.48 -0.08
C ASP A 84 18.45 10.64 -1.34
N PHE A 85 19.31 11.12 -2.24
CA PHE A 85 19.66 10.45 -3.49
C PHE A 85 20.92 9.59 -3.36
N GLY A 86 21.48 9.48 -2.17
CA GLY A 86 22.77 8.85 -1.92
C GLY A 86 23.93 9.61 -2.57
N THR A 87 25.01 8.89 -2.87
CA THR A 87 26.19 9.47 -3.54
C THR A 87 26.03 9.41 -5.05
N ILE A 88 25.99 10.58 -5.71
CA ILE A 88 25.93 10.69 -7.17
C ILE A 88 27.31 11.13 -7.69
N TYR A 89 27.85 10.40 -8.67
CA TYR A 89 29.10 10.79 -9.34
C TYR A 89 28.85 11.89 -10.37
N ILE A 90 29.85 12.76 -10.56
CA ILE A 90 29.80 13.82 -11.59
C ILE A 90 29.57 13.16 -12.96
N GLY A 91 28.51 13.60 -13.66
CA GLY A 91 28.14 13.10 -14.98
C GLY A 91 27.00 12.06 -14.99
N ASN A 92 26.51 11.63 -13.82
CA ASN A 92 25.37 10.72 -13.73
C ASN A 92 24.09 11.44 -13.31
N GLU A 93 22.96 11.04 -13.89
CA GLU A 93 21.62 11.44 -13.47
C GLU A 93 21.01 10.35 -12.58
N SER A 94 20.38 10.75 -11.47
CA SER A 94 19.54 9.87 -10.66
C SER A 94 18.08 10.24 -10.92
N THR A 95 17.36 9.33 -11.58
CA THR A 95 15.91 9.47 -11.78
C THR A 95 15.18 8.65 -10.73
N PHE A 96 14.23 9.27 -10.01
CA PHE A 96 13.20 8.53 -9.28
C PHE A 96 12.44 7.66 -10.28
N LYS A 97 12.42 6.34 -10.06
CA LYS A 97 11.47 5.43 -10.72
C LYS A 97 10.26 5.26 -9.83
#